data_AF-G2SN37-F1
#
_entry.id   AF-G2SN37-F1
#
_cell.length_a   1.000
_cell.length_b   1.000
_cell.length_c   1.000
_cell.angle_alpha   90.00
_cell.angle_beta   90.00
_cell.angle_gamma   90.00
#
_symmetry.space_group_name_H-M   'P 1'
#
loop_
_entity.id
_entity.type
_entity.pdbx_description
1 polymer ?
#
loop_
_entity_poly.entity_id
_entity_poly.type
_entity_poly.pdbx_seq_one_letter_code
_entity_poly.pdbx_strand_id
1 'polypeptide(L)'
;MNDFKTNKAYLFQYRKKMEKIRRLEDKLAQIDGDIISLKSPVSDGMPKASIRITLDDKLIQRDELEGKINTLLTHARKNRSDISRCIDALDNQKQALVLDRYFISAQSLEYIADDIGYSRSYVTKLYVQGVQSVIVV
;
A
#
# COMPACT_ATOMS: atom_id res chain seq x y z
N MET A 1 -9.94 6.93 -27.33
CA MET A 1 -10.07 5.83 -26.35
C MET A 1 -9.46 6.32 -25.04
N ASN A 2 -10.01 5.95 -23.88
CA ASN A 2 -9.73 6.63 -22.60
C ASN A 2 -8.45 6.09 -21.93
N ASP A 3 -7.34 6.05 -22.68
CA ASP A 3 -6.10 5.35 -22.33
C ASP A 3 -5.56 5.81 -20.98
N PHE A 4 -5.71 7.10 -20.66
CA PHE A 4 -5.35 7.64 -19.36
C PHE A 4 -6.08 6.95 -18.18
N LYS A 5 -7.40 6.76 -18.25
CA LYS A 5 -8.16 6.18 -17.12
C LYS A 5 -7.76 4.72 -16.88
N THR A 6 -7.64 3.94 -17.95
CA THR A 6 -7.26 2.53 -17.89
C THR A 6 -5.83 2.38 -17.36
N ASN A 7 -4.87 3.11 -17.93
CA ASN A 7 -3.48 3.06 -17.51
C ASN A 7 -3.30 3.53 -16.07
N LYS A 8 -3.95 4.64 -15.71
CA LYS A 8 -3.96 5.12 -14.32
C LYS A 8 -4.52 4.07 -13.37
N ALA A 9 -5.63 3.41 -13.73
CA ALA A 9 -6.23 2.40 -12.88
C ALA A 9 -5.29 1.21 -12.65
N TYR A 10 -4.58 0.77 -13.69
CA TYR A 10 -3.56 -0.29 -13.62
C TYR A 10 -2.39 0.10 -12.72
N LEU A 11 -1.74 1.23 -12.99
CA LEU A 11 -0.59 1.74 -12.23
C LEU A 11 -0.95 1.97 -10.74
N PHE A 12 -2.18 2.41 -10.48
CA PHE A 12 -2.63 2.69 -9.11
C PHE A 12 -2.99 1.44 -8.29
N GLN A 13 -3.06 0.25 -8.90
CA GLN A 13 -3.38 -0.99 -8.18
C GLN A 13 -2.36 -1.31 -7.09
N TYR A 14 -1.07 -1.02 -7.33
CA TYR A 14 -0.03 -1.22 -6.32
C TYR A 14 -0.29 -0.38 -5.07
N ARG A 15 -0.54 0.93 -5.23
CA ARG A 15 -0.86 1.83 -4.10
C ARG A 15 -2.10 1.37 -3.33
N LYS A 16 -3.15 0.95 -4.03
CA LYS A 16 -4.37 0.40 -3.40
C LYS A 16 -4.08 -0.84 -2.56
N LYS A 17 -3.25 -1.76 -3.07
CA LYS A 17 -2.84 -2.97 -2.33
C LYS A 17 -2.00 -2.60 -1.10
N MET A 18 -1.04 -1.69 -1.24
CA MET A 18 -0.21 -1.25 -0.11
C MET A 18 -1.01 -0.57 0.99
N GLU A 19 -1.99 0.28 0.64
CA GLU A 19 -2.88 0.88 1.64
C GLU A 19 -3.74 -0.17 2.36
N LYS A 20 -4.18 -1.22 1.65
CA LYS A 20 -4.88 -2.35 2.28
C LYS A 20 -3.96 -3.12 3.22
N ILE A 21 -2.71 -3.36 2.84
CA ILE A 21 -1.70 -4.04 3.66
C ILE A 21 -1.46 -3.23 4.94
N ARG A 22 -1.21 -1.93 4.82
CA ARG A 22 -1.01 -1.02 5.96
C ARG A 22 -2.14 -1.09 6.98
N ARG A 23 -3.40 -1.07 6.51
CA ARG A 23 -4.58 -1.22 7.39
C ARG A 23 -4.68 -2.59 8.07
N LEU A 24 -4.14 -3.65 7.47
CA LEU A 24 -4.09 -4.97 8.09
C LEU A 24 -2.95 -5.05 9.10
N GLU A 25 -1.81 -4.42 8.82
CA GLU A 25 -0.70 -4.29 9.77
C GLU A 25 -1.12 -3.46 11.00
N ASP A 26 -1.86 -2.36 10.81
CA ASP A 26 -2.43 -1.57 11.91
C ASP A 26 -3.34 -2.44 12.81
N LYS A 27 -4.14 -3.34 12.20
CA LYS A 27 -4.99 -4.28 12.95
C LYS A 27 -4.19 -5.36 13.66
N LEU A 28 -3.12 -5.85 13.04
CA LEU A 28 -2.23 -6.83 13.65
C LEU A 28 -1.56 -6.24 14.90
N ALA A 29 -1.09 -5.00 14.82
CA ALA A 29 -0.52 -4.29 15.96
C ALA A 29 -1.52 -4.11 17.12
N GLN A 30 -2.80 -3.89 16.82
CA GLN A 30 -3.86 -3.88 17.85
C GLN A 30 -4.03 -5.25 18.52
N ILE A 31 -4.05 -6.33 17.75
CA ILE A 31 -4.15 -7.70 18.28
C ILE A 31 -2.93 -8.04 19.16
N ASP A 32 -1.72 -7.66 18.73
CA ASP A 32 -0.51 -7.84 19.52
C ASP A 32 -0.58 -7.08 20.86
N GLY A 33 -1.12 -5.85 20.86
CA GLY A 33 -1.38 -5.08 22.08
C GLY A 33 -2.40 -5.73 23.02
N ASP A 34 -3.49 -6.29 22.47
CA ASP A 34 -4.50 -7.03 23.23
C ASP A 34 -3.87 -8.28 23.89
N ILE A 35 -3.04 -9.02 23.15
CA ILE A 35 -2.35 -10.22 23.64
C ILE A 35 -1.43 -9.87 24.82
N ILE A 36 -0.66 -8.78 24.72
CA ILE A 36 0.20 -8.31 25.81
C ILE A 36 -0.63 -7.97 27.06
N SER A 37 -1.77 -7.31 26.85
CA SER A 37 -2.68 -6.92 27.94
C SER A 37 -3.29 -8.14 28.64
N LEU A 38 -3.65 -9.19 27.89
CA LEU A 38 -4.18 -10.44 28.42
C LEU A 38 -3.14 -11.27 29.19
N LYS A 39 -1.85 -11.15 28.85
CA LYS A 39 -0.74 -11.83 29.55
C LYS A 39 -0.30 -11.10 30.84
N SER A 40 -0.72 -9.85 31.02
CA SER A 40 -0.42 -9.10 32.23
C SER A 40 -1.38 -9.51 33.36
N PRO A 41 -0.89 -9.80 34.58
CA PRO A 41 -1.76 -10.19 35.68
C PRO A 41 -2.62 -9.00 36.12
N VAL A 42 -3.87 -8.96 35.64
CA VAL A 42 -4.88 -8.06 36.20
C VAL A 42 -5.34 -8.66 37.53
N SER A 43 -4.84 -8.08 38.61
CA SER A 43 -5.40 -8.30 39.94
C SER A 43 -6.74 -7.58 39.99
N ASP A 44 -7.84 -8.27 39.66
CA ASP A 44 -9.13 -7.89 40.23
C ASP A 44 -10.15 -9.04 40.23
N GLY A 45 -10.60 -9.38 41.44
CA GLY A 45 -11.51 -10.48 41.72
C GLY A 45 -12.96 -10.15 41.43
N MET A 46 -13.41 -10.30 40.18
CA MET A 46 -14.84 -10.47 39.87
C MET A 46 -15.09 -11.35 38.63
N PRO A 47 -16.03 -12.31 38.70
CA PRO A 47 -16.48 -13.04 37.53
C PRO A 47 -17.65 -12.28 36.88
N LYS A 48 -17.51 -11.90 35.61
CA LYS A 48 -18.66 -11.55 34.76
C LYS A 48 -18.64 -12.42 33.51
N ALA A 49 -19.70 -13.20 33.40
CA ALA A 49 -20.03 -14.03 32.25
C ALA A 49 -20.40 -13.13 31.06
N SER A 50 -19.46 -12.98 30.14
CA SER A 50 -19.65 -12.52 28.77
C SER A 50 -18.51 -13.15 27.99
N ILE A 51 -18.80 -13.82 26.88
CA ILE A 51 -17.85 -14.59 26.04
C ILE A 51 -16.47 -13.91 26.05
N ARG A 52 -15.56 -14.40 26.89
CA ARG A 52 -14.22 -13.84 27.00
C ARG A 52 -13.46 -14.42 25.82
N ILE A 53 -13.18 -13.59 24.82
CA ILE A 53 -12.21 -13.95 23.78
C ILE A 53 -10.94 -14.36 24.50
N THR A 54 -10.53 -15.61 24.29
CA THR A 54 -9.39 -16.19 24.98
C THR A 54 -8.08 -15.72 24.36
N LEU A 55 -6.97 -15.94 25.06
CA LEU A 55 -5.64 -15.71 24.50
C LEU A 55 -5.44 -16.54 23.22
N ASP A 56 -5.92 -17.79 23.22
CA ASP A 56 -5.82 -18.69 22.07
C ASP A 56 -6.60 -18.16 20.86
N ASP A 57 -7.81 -17.63 21.07
CA ASP A 57 -8.60 -17.01 20.00
C ASP A 57 -7.87 -15.81 19.37
N LYS A 58 -7.17 -15.00 20.17
CA LYS A 58 -6.38 -13.86 19.67
C LYS A 58 -5.13 -14.31 18.90
N LEU A 59 -4.48 -15.39 19.34
CA LEU A 59 -3.34 -15.98 18.63
C LEU A 59 -3.74 -16.55 17.27
N ILE A 60 -4.88 -17.25 17.19
CA ILE A 60 -5.42 -17.74 15.91
C ILE A 60 -5.70 -16.56 14.96
N GLN A 61 -6.38 -15.51 15.45
CA GLN A 61 -6.67 -14.32 14.64
C GLN A 61 -5.40 -13.61 14.14
N ARG A 62 -4.36 -13.57 14.98
CA ARG A 62 -3.05 -13.02 14.63
C ARG A 62 -2.44 -13.80 13.46
N ASP A 63 -2.36 -15.12 13.57
CA ASP A 63 -1.74 -15.99 12.56
C ASP A 63 -2.49 -15.93 11.22
N GLU A 64 -3.82 -15.94 11.24
CA GLU A 64 -4.64 -15.76 10.03
C GLU A 64 -4.38 -14.41 9.33
N LEU A 65 -4.28 -13.35 10.13
CA LEU A 65 -4.04 -12.00 9.62
C LEU A 65 -2.63 -11.85 9.05
N GLU A 66 -1.62 -12.42 9.70
CA GLU A 66 -0.25 -12.50 9.19
C GLU A 66 -0.18 -13.25 7.85
N GLY A 67 -0.82 -14.42 7.76
CA GLY A 67 -0.89 -15.20 6.52
C GLY A 67 -1.50 -14.41 5.36
N LYS A 68 -2.58 -13.65 5.64
CA LYS A 68 -3.24 -12.78 4.68
C LYS A 68 -2.35 -11.61 4.24
N ILE A 69 -1.65 -10.97 5.17
CA ILE A 69 -0.68 -9.90 4.87
C ILE A 69 0.42 -10.43 3.96
N ASN A 70 1.01 -11.58 4.30
CA ASN A 70 2.08 -12.20 3.52
C ASN A 70 1.67 -12.53 2.08
N THR A 71 0.45 -13.04 1.91
CA THR A 71 -0.11 -13.32 0.58
C THR A 71 -0.29 -12.02 -0.21
N LEU A 72 -0.85 -10.97 0.41
CA LEU A 72 -1.03 -9.67 -0.23
C LEU A 72 0.30 -9.01 -0.59
N LEU A 73 1.32 -9.09 0.26
CA LEU A 73 2.67 -8.60 -0.01
C LEU A 73 3.30 -9.31 -1.21
N THR A 74 3.11 -10.62 -1.33
CA THR A 74 3.59 -11.40 -2.49
C THR A 74 2.97 -10.87 -3.79
N HIS A 75 1.65 -10.64 -3.81
CA HIS A 75 0.99 -10.03 -4.97
C HIS A 75 1.41 -8.57 -5.19
N ALA A 76 1.61 -7.79 -4.13
CA ALA A 76 2.05 -6.41 -4.23
C ALA A 76 3.46 -6.30 -4.84
N ARG A 77 4.37 -7.21 -4.50
CA ARG A 77 5.72 -7.31 -5.10
C ARG A 77 5.65 -7.58 -6.59
N LYS A 78 4.79 -8.52 -7.02
CA LYS A 78 4.56 -8.79 -8.44
C LYS A 78 4.03 -7.55 -9.16
N ASN A 79 2.96 -6.94 -8.63
CA ASN A 79 2.40 -5.71 -9.20
C ASN A 79 3.44 -4.58 -9.30
N ARG A 80 4.28 -4.40 -8.27
CA ARG A 80 5.37 -3.41 -8.29
C ARG A 80 6.33 -3.69 -9.45
N SER A 81 6.76 -4.95 -9.61
CA SER A 81 7.67 -5.32 -10.69
C SER A 81 7.06 -5.10 -12.08
N ASP A 82 5.79 -5.44 -12.26
CA ASP A 82 5.09 -5.28 -13.55
C ASP A 82 4.92 -3.78 -13.87
N ILE A 83 4.51 -2.98 -12.89
CA ILE A 83 4.36 -1.52 -13.03
C ILE A 83 5.71 -0.84 -13.30
N SER A 84 6.76 -1.18 -12.56
CA SER A 84 8.10 -0.62 -12.79
C SER A 84 8.57 -0.93 -14.21
N ARG A 85 8.36 -2.15 -14.72
CA ARG A 85 8.70 -2.49 -16.11
C ARG A 85 7.95 -1.63 -17.14
N CYS A 86 6.67 -1.39 -16.93
CA CYS A 86 5.88 -0.51 -17.78
C CYS A 86 6.39 0.95 -17.75
N ILE A 87 6.85 1.42 -16.59
CA ILE A 87 7.40 2.77 -16.41
C ILE A 87 8.78 2.88 -17.07
N ASP A 88 9.64 1.88 -16.86
CA ASP A 88 11.01 1.84 -17.41
C ASP A 88 11.02 1.76 -18.95
N ALA A 89 9.94 1.26 -19.55
CA ALA A 89 9.77 1.19 -21.00
C ALA A 89 9.35 2.53 -21.66
N LEU A 90 9.14 3.59 -20.87
CA LEU A 90 8.81 4.91 -21.43
C LEU A 90 10.05 5.57 -22.06
N ASP A 91 9.89 6.10 -23.28
CA ASP A 91 10.96 6.83 -23.98
C ASP A 91 11.42 8.08 -23.22
N ASN A 92 10.47 8.77 -22.57
CA ASN A 92 10.76 10.00 -21.84
C ASN A 92 11.11 9.71 -20.37
N GLN A 93 12.39 9.76 -20.07
CA GLN A 93 12.94 9.51 -18.72
C GLN A 93 12.39 10.47 -17.64
N LYS A 94 11.98 11.70 -18.00
CA LYS A 94 11.34 12.61 -17.04
C LYS A 94 9.94 12.16 -16.68
N GLN A 95 9.20 11.60 -17.65
CA GLN A 95 7.89 11.00 -17.38
C GLN A 95 8.06 9.77 -16.50
N ALA A 96 9.00 8.88 -16.85
CA ALA A 96 9.30 7.68 -16.06
C ALA A 96 9.62 8.01 -14.60
N LEU A 97 10.51 8.98 -14.36
CA LEU A 97 10.86 9.47 -13.01
C LEU A 97 9.62 9.94 -12.22
N VAL A 98 8.76 10.76 -12.84
CA VAL A 98 7.56 11.27 -12.19
C VAL A 98 6.57 10.14 -11.87
N LEU A 99 6.41 9.18 -12.78
CA LEU A 99 5.52 8.04 -12.57
C LEU A 99 6.04 7.08 -11.50
N ASP A 100 7.34 6.77 -11.48
CA ASP A 100 7.92 5.90 -10.46
C ASP A 100 7.74 6.51 -9.06
N ARG A 101 8.09 7.80 -8.91
CA ARG A 101 7.92 8.52 -7.64
C ARG A 101 6.47 8.56 -7.19
N TYR A 102 5.55 8.81 -8.12
CA TYR A 102 4.12 8.89 -7.79
C TYR A 102 3.54 7.50 -7.50
N PHE A 103 3.67 6.51 -8.38
CA PHE A 103 2.98 5.24 -8.25
C PHE A 103 3.72 4.25 -7.34
N ILE A 104 5.04 4.22 -7.36
CA ILE A 104 5.85 3.27 -6.58
C ILE A 104 6.26 3.88 -5.24
N SER A 105 6.86 5.07 -5.25
CA SER A 105 7.33 5.73 -4.01
C SER A 105 6.23 6.44 -3.23
N ALA A 106 5.00 6.38 -3.72
CA ALA A 106 3.81 6.95 -3.09
C ALA A 106 3.84 8.48 -2.83
N GLN A 107 4.74 9.21 -3.50
CA GLN A 107 4.90 10.66 -3.33
C GLN A 107 3.74 11.44 -3.99
N SER A 108 3.49 12.67 -3.50
CA SER A 108 2.56 13.60 -4.14
C SER A 108 3.23 14.33 -5.31
N LEU A 109 2.44 14.83 -6.28
CA LEU A 109 3.01 15.59 -7.40
C LEU A 109 3.64 16.91 -6.94
N GLU A 110 3.12 17.49 -5.86
CA GLU A 110 3.65 18.67 -5.21
C GLU A 110 5.05 18.40 -4.66
N TYR A 111 5.19 17.33 -3.86
CA TYR A 111 6.49 16.94 -3.31
C TYR A 111 7.49 16.62 -4.43
N ILE A 112 7.06 15.92 -5.48
CA ILE A 112 7.91 15.60 -6.62
C ILE A 112 8.39 16.88 -7.31
N ALA A 113 7.50 17.85 -7.51
CA ALA A 113 7.83 19.13 -8.15
C ALA A 113 8.87 19.91 -7.35
N ASP A 114 8.68 20.00 -6.03
CA ASP A 114 9.61 20.67 -5.12
C ASP A 114 10.99 19.96 -5.11
N ASP A 115 11.00 18.62 -5.05
CA ASP A 115 12.23 17.82 -4.97
C ASP A 115 13.07 17.87 -6.25
N ILE A 116 12.43 17.89 -7.43
CA ILE A 116 13.15 17.94 -8.73
C ILE A 116 13.34 19.37 -9.27
N GLY A 117 12.90 20.39 -8.53
CA GLY A 117 13.06 21.80 -8.89
C GLY A 117 12.22 22.25 -10.10
N TYR A 118 11.06 21.63 -10.33
CA TYR A 118 10.16 21.98 -11.43
C TYR A 118 8.85 22.59 -10.94
N SER A 119 8.17 23.32 -11.82
CA SER A 119 6.84 23.82 -11.49
C SER A 119 5.82 22.67 -11.41
N ARG A 120 4.86 22.80 -10.49
CA ARG A 120 3.75 21.83 -10.35
C ARG A 120 3.00 21.58 -11.65
N SER A 121 2.81 22.61 -12.48
CA SER A 121 2.17 22.50 -13.79
C SER A 121 2.97 21.63 -14.76
N TYR A 122 4.31 21.76 -14.77
CA TYR A 122 5.17 20.94 -15.62
C TYR A 122 5.20 19.49 -15.16
N VAL A 123 5.32 19.23 -13.86
CA VAL A 123 5.23 17.86 -13.30
C VAL A 123 3.88 17.22 -13.57
N THR A 124 2.78 17.97 -13.43
CA THR A 124 1.44 17.49 -13.78
C THR A 124 1.33 17.12 -15.25
N LYS A 125 1.92 17.93 -16.15
CA LYS A 125 1.99 17.62 -17.59
C LYS A 125 2.77 16.33 -17.84
N LEU A 126 3.94 16.17 -17.22
CA LEU A 126 4.76 14.94 -17.32
C LEU A 126 3.99 13.71 -16.81
N TYR A 127 3.28 13.85 -15.70
CA TYR A 127 2.43 12.79 -15.15
C TYR A 127 1.33 12.39 -16.13
N VAL A 128 0.55 13.34 -16.66
CA VAL A 128 -0.56 13.04 -17.58
C VAL A 128 -0.05 12.37 -18.85
N GLN A 129 0.98 12.94 -19.46
CA GLN A 129 1.58 12.40 -20.68
C GLN A 129 2.17 11.02 -20.46
N GLY A 130 2.94 10.84 -19.36
CA GLY A 130 3.51 9.54 -19.01
C GLY A 130 2.43 8.47 -18.85
N VAL A 131 1.36 8.76 -18.11
CA VAL A 131 0.25 7.81 -17.92
C VAL A 131 -0.42 7.44 -19.24
N GLN A 132 -0.57 8.39 -20.18
CA GLN A 132 -1.11 8.10 -21.52
C GLN A 132 -0.17 7.24 -22.36
N SER A 133 1.15 7.43 -22.21
CA SER A 133 2.18 6.73 -22.98
C SER A 133 2.51 5.32 -22.46
N VAL A 134 2.10 4.98 -21.23
CA VAL A 134 2.31 3.63 -20.69
C VAL A 134 1.52 2.60 -21.49
N ILE A 135 2.19 1.52 -21.88
CA ILE A 135 1.55 0.33 -22.44
C ILE A 135 1.34 -0.66 -21.30
N VAL A 136 0.08 -0.88 -20.93
CA VAL A 136 -0.29 -1.88 -19.92
C VAL A 136 -0.45 -3.26 -20.57
N VAL A 137 -0.03 -4.30 -19.86
CA VAL A 137 -0.13 -5.71 -20.29
C VAL A 137 -1.26 -6.40 -19.55
#